data_AF-A0AAU6MQS8-F1
#
_entry.id   AF-A0AAU6MQS8-F1
#
_cell.length_a   1.000
_cell.length_b   1.000
_cell.length_c   1.000
_cell.angle_alpha   90.00
_cell.angle_beta   90.00
_cell.angle_gamma   90.00
#
_symmetry.space_group_name_H-M   'P 1'
#
loop_
_entity.id
_entity.type
_entity.pdbx_description
1 polymer ?
#
loop_
_entity_poly.entity_id
_entity_poly.type
_entity_poly.pdbx_seq_one_letter_code
_entity_poly.pdbx_strand_id
1 'polypeptide(L)'
;MQPMRYRSEIEGLLKDSPLSDPDVIRSVQELLEAGEYALAFDTMCSWIYEDDLQISHAYHERLFQASKAMGSERLVENIRKLVSGDGEQ
;
A
#
# COMPACT_ATOMS: atom_id res chain seq x y z
N MET A 1 -12.54 -6.23 -13.35
CA MET A 1 -11.52 -7.02 -12.62
C MET A 1 -12.20 -7.72 -11.44
N GLN A 2 -11.79 -8.95 -11.10
CA GLN A 2 -12.50 -9.80 -10.13
C GLN A 2 -12.17 -9.39 -8.67
N PRO A 3 -13.16 -9.31 -7.76
CA PRO A 3 -12.97 -8.87 -6.36
C PRO A 3 -11.95 -9.72 -5.59
N MET A 4 -11.86 -11.02 -5.88
CA MET A 4 -10.87 -11.91 -5.27
C MET A 4 -9.42 -11.54 -5.59
N ARG A 5 -9.17 -10.91 -6.74
CA ARG A 5 -7.82 -10.54 -7.16
C ARG A 5 -7.31 -9.34 -6.36
N TYR A 6 -8.17 -8.38 -6.05
CA TYR A 6 -7.83 -7.22 -5.23
C TYR A 6 -7.46 -7.61 -3.81
N ARG A 7 -8.22 -8.52 -3.20
CA ARG A 7 -7.90 -9.04 -1.87
C ARG A 7 -6.49 -9.65 -1.81
N SER A 8 -6.17 -10.57 -2.72
CA SER A 8 -4.87 -11.23 -2.74
C SER A 8 -3.72 -10.26 -3.01
N GLU A 9 -3.93 -9.25 -3.85
CA GLU A 9 -2.94 -8.20 -4.10
C GLU A 9 -2.68 -7.36 -2.84
N ILE A 10 -3.72 -6.90 -2.15
CA ILE A 10 -3.59 -6.07 -0.93
C ILE A 10 -3.02 -6.90 0.21
N GLU A 11 -3.43 -8.16 0.41
CA GLU A 11 -2.79 -9.05 1.40
C GLU A 11 -1.31 -9.27 1.09
N GLY A 12 -0.96 -9.40 -0.19
CA GLY A 12 0.41 -9.54 -0.65
C GLY A 12 1.24 -8.28 -0.39
N LEU A 13 0.65 -7.09 -0.56
CA LEU A 13 1.28 -5.81 -0.21
C LEU A 13 1.43 -5.69 1.30
N LEU A 14 0.39 -5.99 2.09
CA LEU A 14 0.42 -5.86 3.55
C LEU A 14 1.53 -6.71 4.18
N LYS A 15 1.72 -7.95 3.69
CA LYS A 15 2.80 -8.84 4.14
C LYS A 15 4.21 -8.35 3.79
N ASP A 16 4.34 -7.65 2.68
CA ASP A 16 5.62 -7.14 2.17
C ASP A 16 5.88 -5.69 2.63
N SER A 17 4.90 -5.09 3.31
CA SER A 17 4.94 -3.70 3.76
C SER A 17 5.85 -3.53 4.98
N PRO A 18 6.44 -2.33 5.14
CA PRO A 18 7.17 -1.99 6.37
C PRO A 18 6.25 -1.74 7.58
N LEU A 19 4.92 -1.80 7.41
CA LEU A 19 3.97 -1.58 8.50
C LEU A 19 4.20 -2.64 9.57
N SER A 20 4.72 -2.20 10.71
CA SER A 20 4.95 -3.04 11.87
C SER A 20 3.83 -2.91 12.91
N ASP A 21 2.95 -1.93 12.72
CA ASP A 21 1.91 -1.60 13.68
C ASP A 21 0.71 -2.57 13.57
N PRO A 22 0.41 -3.36 14.61
CA PRO A 22 -0.60 -4.40 14.54
C PRO A 22 -2.03 -3.84 14.42
N ASP A 23 -2.29 -2.63 14.92
CA ASP A 23 -3.60 -1.98 14.78
C ASP A 23 -3.87 -1.56 13.33
N VAL A 24 -2.83 -1.10 12.62
CA VAL A 24 -2.90 -0.79 11.20
C VAL A 24 -3.14 -2.05 10.38
N ILE A 25 -2.39 -3.12 10.65
CA ILE A 25 -2.54 -4.41 9.97
C ILE A 25 -3.96 -4.95 10.16
N ARG A 26 -4.48 -4.92 11.40
CA ARG A 26 -5.86 -5.35 11.69
C ARG A 26 -6.87 -4.49 10.94
N SER A 27 -6.73 -3.17 10.96
CA SER A 27 -7.66 -2.26 10.27
C SER A 27 -7.76 -2.56 8.77
N VAL A 28 -6.61 -2.81 8.13
CA VAL A 28 -6.56 -3.18 6.70
C VAL A 28 -7.23 -4.53 6.46
N GLN A 29 -7.03 -5.51 7.34
CA GLN A 29 -7.69 -6.81 7.26
C GLN A 29 -9.20 -6.72 7.40
N GLU A 30 -9.71 -5.93 8.35
CA GLU A 30 -11.15 -5.70 8.53
C GLU A 30 -11.78 -5.05 7.29
N LEU A 31 -11.09 -4.09 6.66
CA LEU A 31 -11.53 -3.48 5.40
C LEU A 31 -11.55 -4.47 4.24
N LEU A 32 -10.55 -5.37 4.16
CA LEU A 32 -10.52 -6.45 3.18
C LEU A 32 -11.69 -7.44 3.35
N GLU A 33 -12.06 -7.75 4.58
CA GLU A 33 -13.21 -8.60 4.91
C GLU A 33 -14.55 -7.92 4.60
N ALA A 34 -14.63 -6.60 4.81
CA ALA A 34 -15.78 -5.78 4.44
C ALA A 34 -15.96 -5.62 2.92
N GLY A 35 -14.95 -5.96 2.12
CA GLY A 35 -14.93 -5.76 0.65
C GLY A 35 -14.55 -4.33 0.24
N GLU A 36 -14.08 -3.53 1.20
CA GLU A 36 -13.65 -2.13 1.03
C GLU A 36 -12.18 -2.08 0.57
N TYR A 37 -11.88 -2.67 -0.60
CA TYR A 37 -10.50 -2.81 -1.09
C TYR A 37 -9.80 -1.48 -1.34
N ALA A 38 -10.51 -0.49 -1.89
CA ALA A 38 -9.96 0.82 -2.14
C ALA A 38 -9.59 1.53 -0.83
N LEU A 39 -10.45 1.43 0.20
CA LEU A 39 -10.22 2.02 1.51
C LEU A 39 -9.09 1.30 2.27
N ALA A 40 -9.01 -0.03 2.16
CA ALA A 40 -7.91 -0.82 2.72
C ALA A 40 -6.55 -0.35 2.16
N PHE A 41 -6.50 -0.16 0.84
CA PHE A 41 -5.31 0.33 0.15
C PHE A 41 -4.97 1.78 0.53
N ASP A 42 -5.99 2.65 0.60
CA ASP A 42 -5.86 4.05 1.00
C ASP A 42 -5.31 4.19 2.42
N THR A 43 -5.82 3.37 3.34
CA THR A 43 -5.37 3.30 4.73
C THR A 43 -3.89 2.92 4.79
N MET A 44 -3.47 1.84 4.11
CA MET A 44 -2.05 1.46 4.06
C MET A 44 -1.17 2.58 3.55
N CYS A 45 -1.58 3.24 2.45
CA CYS A 45 -0.83 4.33 1.84
C CYS A 45 -0.69 5.53 2.78
N SER A 46 -1.77 5.89 3.48
CA SER A 46 -1.78 6.98 4.45
C SER A 46 -0.82 6.68 5.59
N TRP A 47 -0.85 5.48 6.18
CA TRP A 47 0.07 5.09 7.24
C TRP A 47 1.54 5.09 6.80
N ILE A 48 1.83 4.54 5.62
CA ILE A 48 3.21 4.58 5.07
C ILE A 48 3.70 6.01 4.93
N TYR A 49 2.82 6.92 4.49
CA TYR A 49 3.17 8.33 4.31
C TYR A 49 3.28 9.09 5.63
N GLU A 50 2.34 8.90 6.54
CA GLU A 50 2.27 9.59 7.84
C GLU A 50 3.40 9.17 8.79
N ASP A 51 3.77 7.89 8.76
CA ASP A 51 4.84 7.33 9.59
C ASP A 51 6.23 7.43 8.91
N ASP A 52 6.29 8.10 7.75
CA ASP A 52 7.52 8.31 6.95
C ASP A 52 8.28 6.99 6.70
N LEU A 53 7.54 5.91 6.45
CA LEU A 53 8.11 4.57 6.33
C LEU A 53 8.88 4.43 5.03
N GLN A 54 10.18 4.21 5.18
CA GLN A 54 11.07 3.92 4.06
C GLN A 54 10.66 2.62 3.38
N ILE A 55 10.36 2.70 2.08
CA ILE A 55 10.00 1.56 1.25
C ILE A 55 11.02 1.31 0.14
N SER A 56 11.12 0.06 -0.29
CA SER A 56 11.94 -0.30 -1.45
C SER A 56 11.27 0.11 -2.77
N HIS A 57 12.06 0.38 -3.81
CA HIS A 57 11.55 0.70 -5.14
C HIS A 57 10.65 -0.40 -5.71
N ALA A 58 11.01 -1.68 -5.48
CA ALA A 58 10.19 -2.83 -5.88
C ALA A 58 8.80 -2.82 -5.21
N TYR A 59 8.73 -2.42 -3.93
CA TYR A 59 7.47 -2.32 -3.20
C TYR A 59 6.62 -1.14 -3.70
N HIS A 60 7.26 0.00 -3.96
CA HIS A 60 6.59 1.17 -4.57
C HIS A 60 5.97 0.85 -5.93
N GLU A 61 6.67 0.11 -6.78
CA GLU A 61 6.17 -0.27 -8.10
C GLU A 61 4.91 -1.16 -7.98
N ARG A 62 4.90 -2.10 -7.04
CA ARG A 62 3.71 -2.94 -6.76
C ARG A 62 2.55 -2.11 -6.23
N LEU A 63 2.80 -1.19 -5.30
CA LEU A 63 1.83 -0.19 -4.83
C LEU A 63 1.24 0.60 -6.01
N PHE A 64 2.09 1.03 -6.95
CA PHE A 64 1.67 1.83 -8.10
C PHE A 64 0.81 1.05 -9.09
N GLN A 65 1.13 -0.22 -9.34
CA GLN A 65 0.29 -1.08 -10.18
C GLN A 65 -1.07 -1.33 -9.53
N ALA A 66 -1.10 -1.56 -8.22
CA ALA A 66 -2.34 -1.76 -7.47
C ALA A 66 -3.19 -0.47 -7.44
N SER A 67 -2.55 0.70 -7.26
CA SER A 67 -3.25 1.99 -7.25
C SER A 67 -3.85 2.34 -8.59
N LYS A 68 -3.21 1.98 -9.71
CA LYS A 68 -3.79 2.09 -11.06
C LYS A 68 -5.06 1.27 -11.23
N ALA A 69 -5.11 0.09 -10.60
CA ALA A 69 -6.29 -0.76 -10.64
C ALA A 69 -7.44 -0.27 -9.76
N MET A 70 -7.15 0.62 -8.80
CA MET A 70 -8.10 1.15 -7.80
C MET A 70 -8.41 2.65 -7.97
N GLY A 71 -7.65 3.37 -8.79
CA GLY A 71 -7.80 4.82 -9.01
C GLY A 71 -7.09 5.72 -7.98
N SER A 72 -6.19 5.16 -7.16
CA SER A 72 -5.51 5.87 -6.04
C SER A 72 -4.08 6.30 -6.38
N GLU A 73 -3.79 6.60 -7.65
CA GLU A 73 -2.44 6.89 -8.15
C GLU A 73 -1.76 8.06 -7.41
N ARG A 74 -2.55 9.07 -7.02
CA ARG A 74 -2.04 10.27 -6.33
C ARG A 74 -1.42 9.98 -4.96
N LEU A 75 -1.95 9.01 -4.22
CA LEU A 75 -1.40 8.63 -2.91
C LEU A 75 -0.03 7.98 -3.06
N VAL A 76 0.10 7.09 -4.04
CA VAL A 76 1.36 6.40 -4.31
C VAL A 76 2.42 7.33 -4.90
N GLU A 77 2.01 8.37 -5.64
CA GLU A 77 2.93 9.41 -6.11
C GLU A 77 3.59 10.16 -4.95
N ASN A 78 2.87 10.42 -3.86
CA ASN A 78 3.44 11.04 -2.66
C ASN A 78 4.40 10.10 -1.93
N ILE A 79 4.05 8.82 -1.81
CA ILE A 79 4.89 7.78 -1.20
C ILE A 79 6.20 7.57 -1.98
N ARG A 80 6.26 7.91 -3.27
CA ARG A 80 7.51 7.87 -4.06
C ARG A 80 8.66 8.62 -3.38
N LYS A 81 8.37 9.67 -2.62
CA LYS A 81 9.38 10.45 -1.88
C LYS A 81 10.04 9.66 -0.75
N LEU A 82 9.36 8.63 -0.25
CA LEU A 82 9.81 7.74 0.83
C LEU A 82 10.52 6.49 0.30
N VAL A 83 10.65 6.37 -1.03
CA VAL A 83 11.45 5.32 -1.63
C VAL A 83 12.91 5.61 -1.31
N SER A 84 13.53 4.76 -0.50
CA SER A 84 14.97 4.88 -0.21
C SER A 84 15.74 4.77 -1.52
N GLY A 85 16.25 5.90 -1.99
CA GLY A 85 17.09 5.96 -3.17
C GLY A 85 18.45 5.37 -2.87
N ASP A 86 18.74 4.22 -3.46
CA ASP A 86 20.10 3.97 -3.94
C ASP A 86 20.27 4.86 -5.18
N GLY A 87 20.86 6.04 -5.00
CA GLY A 87 20.88 7.07 -6.03
C GLY A 87 21.46 8.40 -5.57
N GLU A 88 22.68 8.36 -5.05
CA GLU A 88 23.65 9.44 -5.27
C GLU A 88 23.55 9.94 -6.72
N GLN A 89 23.47 11.25 -6.91
CA GLN A 89 23.94 11.92 -8.13
C GLN A 89 25.13 12.80 -7.76
#